data_AF-A0A2N2PP93-F1
#
_entry.id   AF-A0A2N2PP93-F1
#
_cell.length_a   1.000
_cell.length_b   1.000
_cell.length_c   1.000
_cell.angle_alpha   90.00
_cell.angle_beta   90.00
_cell.angle_gamma   90.00
#
_symmetry.space_group_name_H-M   'P 1'
#
loop_
_entity.id
_entity.type
_entity.pdbx_description
1 polymer ?
#
loop_
_entity_poly.entity_id
_entity_poly.type
_entity_poly.pdbx_seq_one_letter_code
_entity_poly.pdbx_strand_id
1 'polypeptide(L)'
;MPEVFRYKPLHGRLSPMVTIGVKLGDTWYPTEAYVDSVGFDYRAGNRIYVQVGDGSFIPIYLHDIEVQVGAERFVAKIAFSDKLGVTFNLLGRMGIFDRFKVCFNDRQGVLTFEALASQ
;
A
#
# COMPACT_ATOMS: atom_id res chain seq x y z
N MET A 1 -18.73 -1.16 -8.67
CA MET A 1 -18.04 -0.91 -9.95
C MET A 1 -16.55 -0.89 -9.68
N PRO A 2 -15.71 -1.40 -10.58
CA PRO A 2 -14.27 -1.42 -10.34
C PRO A 2 -13.65 -0.03 -10.44
N GLU A 3 -12.74 0.30 -9.53
CA GLU A 3 -11.93 1.50 -9.57
C GLU A 3 -10.76 1.30 -10.55
N VAL A 4 -10.51 2.25 -11.44
CA VAL A 4 -9.48 2.14 -12.49
C VAL A 4 -8.40 3.19 -12.30
N PHE A 5 -7.16 2.73 -12.16
CA PHE A 5 -5.97 3.56 -12.04
C PHE A 5 -5.10 3.43 -13.29
N ARG A 6 -4.62 4.55 -13.85
CA ARG A 6 -3.63 4.51 -14.94
C ARG A 6 -2.23 4.32 -14.38
N TYR A 7 -1.39 3.59 -15.11
CA TYR A 7 0.02 3.45 -14.80
C TYR A 7 0.69 4.83 -14.81
N LYS A 8 1.67 5.00 -13.93
CA LYS A 8 2.38 6.25 -13.74
C LYS A 8 3.82 6.14 -14.23
N PRO A 9 4.40 7.20 -14.82
CA PRO A 9 5.80 7.19 -15.19
C PRO A 9 6.68 7.20 -13.94
N LEU A 10 7.57 6.21 -13.83
CA LEU A 10 8.61 6.12 -12.81
C LEU A 10 9.92 5.67 -13.47
N HIS A 11 11.00 6.44 -13.28
CA HIS A 11 12.32 6.15 -13.87
C HIS A 11 12.30 5.82 -15.38
N GLY A 12 11.46 6.52 -16.16
CA GLY A 12 11.35 6.33 -17.61
C GLY A 12 10.51 5.12 -18.05
N ARG A 13 9.83 4.43 -17.12
CA ARG A 13 8.91 3.32 -17.42
C ARG A 13 7.52 3.58 -16.86
N LEU A 14 6.49 3.10 -17.54
CA LEU A 14 5.14 3.07 -16.97
C LEU A 14 5.07 1.97 -15.90
N SER A 15 4.70 2.36 -14.69
CA SER A 15 4.66 1.49 -13.52
C SER A 15 3.24 1.40 -12.95
N PRO A 16 2.82 0.21 -12.49
CA PRO A 16 1.50 -0.02 -11.91
C PRO A 16 1.44 0.51 -10.47
N MET A 17 1.52 1.83 -10.32
CA MET A 17 1.44 2.53 -9.03
C MET A 17 0.07 3.14 -8.82
N VAL A 18 -0.45 3.04 -7.59
CA VAL A 18 -1.73 3.62 -7.19
C VAL A 18 -1.56 4.59 -6.03
N THR A 19 -2.34 5.66 -6.05
CA THR A 19 -2.50 6.54 -4.89
C THR A 19 -3.55 5.93 -3.99
N ILE A 20 -3.21 5.74 -2.71
CA ILE A 20 -4.19 5.39 -1.69
C ILE A 20 -4.22 6.49 -0.62
N GLY A 21 -5.37 6.69 0.00
CA GLY A 21 -5.46 7.51 1.20
C GLY A 21 -5.01 6.70 2.41
N VAL A 22 -4.15 7.27 3.24
CA VAL A 22 -3.75 6.69 4.52
C VAL A 22 -4.03 7.72 5.60
N LYS A 23 -4.79 7.34 6.63
CA LYS A 23 -5.11 8.25 7.74
C LYS A 23 -4.08 8.08 8.86
N LEU A 24 -3.31 9.12 9.14
CA LEU A 24 -2.36 9.16 10.25
C LEU A 24 -2.81 10.22 11.25
N GLY A 25 -3.09 9.80 12.49
CA GLY A 25 -3.84 10.64 13.43
C GLY A 25 -5.21 11.00 12.85
N ASP A 26 -5.52 12.29 12.82
CA ASP A 26 -6.78 12.81 12.27
C ASP A 26 -6.66 13.30 10.81
N THR A 27 -5.50 13.12 10.16
CA THR A 27 -5.23 13.65 8.83
C THR A 27 -5.14 12.54 7.78
N TRP A 28 -5.76 12.77 6.62
CA TRP A 28 -5.65 11.90 5.45
C TRP A 28 -4.49 12.34 4.55
N TYR A 29 -3.61 11.39 4.22
CA TYR A 29 -2.46 11.61 3.35
C TYR A 29 -2.61 10.79 2.06
N PRO A 30 -2.66 11.45 0.88
CA PRO A 30 -2.54 10.74 -0.39
C PRO A 30 -1.11 10.21 -0.51
N THR A 31 -0.99 8.90 -0.64
CA THR A 31 0.29 8.20 -0.60
C THR A 31 0.47 7.44 -1.90
N GLU A 32 1.44 7.86 -2.70
CA GLU A 32 1.97 7.11 -3.85
C GLU A 32 2.89 6.01 -3.37
N ALA A 33 2.42 5.17 -2.45
CA ALA A 33 3.29 4.19 -1.85
C ALA A 33 4.66 4.82 -1.47
N TYR A 34 4.71 5.91 -0.69
CA TYR A 34 5.90 6.30 0.09
C TYR A 34 5.39 7.10 1.27
N VAL A 35 5.51 6.56 2.49
CA VAL A 35 5.27 7.36 3.71
C VAL A 35 6.53 7.34 4.53
N ASP A 36 7.29 8.41 4.40
CA ASP A 36 8.38 8.74 5.29
C ASP A 36 7.92 9.84 6.25
N SER A 37 8.06 9.54 7.55
CA SER A 37 8.02 10.43 8.72
C SER A 37 7.06 11.63 8.70
N VAL A 38 5.76 11.37 8.60
CA VAL A 38 4.73 12.40 8.84
C VAL A 38 4.24 12.31 10.29
N GLY A 39 4.82 13.07 11.23
CA GLY A 39 4.27 13.32 12.59
C GLY A 39 3.79 12.11 13.43
N PHE A 40 4.04 10.90 12.96
CA PHE A 40 3.43 9.66 13.38
C PHE A 40 4.57 8.77 13.84
N ASP A 41 4.52 8.39 15.12
CA ASP A 41 5.49 7.46 15.67
C ASP A 41 5.18 6.03 15.17
N TYR A 42 5.63 5.74 13.95
CA TYR A 42 5.46 4.43 13.36
C TYR A 42 6.18 3.33 14.15
N ARG A 43 7.12 3.67 15.05
CA ARG A 43 7.83 2.67 15.86
C ARG A 43 7.02 2.19 17.07
N ALA A 44 5.94 2.90 17.40
CA ALA A 44 4.98 2.46 18.42
C ALA A 44 4.16 1.22 18.03
N GLY A 45 4.23 0.80 16.76
CA GLY A 45 3.53 -0.37 16.25
C GLY A 45 4.14 -1.69 16.72
N ASN A 46 3.45 -2.80 16.41
CA ASN A 46 3.97 -4.12 16.74
C ASN A 46 5.19 -4.45 15.87
N ARG A 47 6.36 -4.54 16.49
CA ARG A 47 7.61 -4.83 15.79
C ARG A 47 7.73 -6.32 15.48
N ILE A 48 7.86 -6.64 14.19
CA ILE A 48 8.14 -8.01 13.73
C ILE A 48 9.27 -8.01 12.70
N TYR A 49 9.83 -9.18 12.42
CA TYR A 49 10.82 -9.37 11.38
C TYR A 49 10.18 -10.10 10.20
N VAL A 50 10.39 -9.59 8.99
CA VAL A 50 9.94 -10.22 7.76
C VAL A 50 11.13 -10.58 6.88
N GLN A 51 11.07 -11.75 6.26
CA GLN A 51 12.04 -12.16 5.26
C GLN A 51 11.72 -11.47 3.93
N VAL A 52 12.72 -10.83 3.33
CA VAL A 52 12.59 -10.18 2.01
C VAL A 52 13.20 -11.04 0.91
N GLY A 53 13.09 -10.59 -0.35
CA GLY A 53 13.43 -11.40 -1.53
C GLY A 53 14.90 -11.86 -1.62
N ASP A 54 15.82 -11.20 -0.92
CA ASP A 54 17.23 -11.60 -0.83
C ASP A 54 17.51 -12.62 0.31
N GLY A 55 16.46 -13.05 1.02
CA GLY A 55 16.54 -13.98 2.15
C GLY A 55 16.90 -13.33 3.48
N SER A 56 17.27 -12.04 3.51
CA SER A 56 17.54 -11.31 4.74
C SER A 56 16.26 -10.97 5.50
N PHE A 57 16.40 -10.60 6.77
CA PHE A 57 15.29 -10.19 7.63
C PHE A 57 15.39 -8.70 7.95
N ILE A 58 14.29 -7.98 7.73
CA ILE A 58 14.18 -6.57 8.11
C ILE A 58 13.14 -6.38 9.21
N PRO A 59 13.36 -5.45 10.15
CA PRO A 59 12.34 -5.07 11.10
C PRO A 59 11.26 -4.25 10.39
N ILE A 60 10.01 -4.56 10.68
CA ILE A 60 8.84 -3.77 10.31
C ILE A 60 8.03 -3.46 11.57
N TYR A 61 7.24 -2.40 11.52
CA TYR A 61 6.30 -2.02 12.58
C TYR A 61 4.89 -2.05 11.99
N LEU A 62 4.06 -2.94 12.52
CA LEU A 62 2.68 -3.13 12.06
C LEU A 62 1.74 -2.22 12.83
N HIS A 63 0.85 -1.56 12.07
CA HIS A 63 -0.24 -0.76 12.59
C HIS A 63 -1.54 -1.10 11.86
N ASP A 64 -2.65 -1.02 12.59
CA ASP A 64 -3.98 -1.02 11.99
C ASP A 64 -4.32 0.43 11.62
N ILE A 65 -4.33 0.73 10.32
CA ILE A 65 -4.49 2.09 9.78
C ILE A 65 -5.76 2.15 8.92
N GLU A 66 -6.54 3.22 9.08
CA GLU A 66 -7.66 3.50 8.18
C GLU A 66 -7.09 3.93 6.81
N VAL A 67 -7.47 3.18 5.79
CA VAL A 67 -7.03 3.39 4.41
C VAL A 67 -8.22 3.62 3.50
N GLN A 68 -7.98 4.33 2.40
CA GLN A 68 -8.96 4.59 1.36
C GLN A 68 -8.40 4.17 -0.01
N VAL A 69 -9.14 3.31 -0.71
CA VAL A 69 -8.86 2.90 -2.09
C VAL A 69 -10.09 3.19 -2.93
N GLY A 70 -10.00 4.17 -3.83
CA GLY A 70 -11.18 4.68 -4.54
C GLY A 70 -12.22 5.21 -3.55
N ALA A 71 -13.44 4.65 -3.61
CA ALA A 71 -14.53 4.98 -2.70
C ALA A 71 -14.53 4.16 -1.38
N GLU A 72 -13.77 3.07 -1.33
CA GLU A 72 -13.78 2.14 -0.19
C GLU A 72 -12.86 2.61 0.93
N ARG A 73 -13.39 2.66 2.16
CA ARG A 73 -12.62 2.94 3.39
C ARG A 73 -12.66 1.74 4.33
N PHE A 74 -11.50 1.35 4.83
CA PHE A 74 -11.38 0.19 5.71
C PHE A 74 -10.10 0.27 6.55
N VAL A 75 -10.05 -0.51 7.63
CA VAL A 75 -8.84 -0.68 8.40
C VAL A 75 -8.00 -1.80 7.79
N ALA A 76 -6.72 -1.54 7.56
CA ALA A 76 -5.75 -2.48 7.04
C ALA A 76 -4.48 -2.49 7.88
N LYS A 77 -3.79 -3.64 7.89
CA LYS A 77 -2.46 -3.75 8.49
C LYS A 77 -1.43 -3.13 7.56
N ILE A 78 -0.82 -2.03 7.99
CA ILE A 78 0.24 -1.34 7.27
C ILE A 78 1.56 -1.56 8.00
N ALA A 79 2.57 -1.96 7.24
CA ALA A 79 3.93 -2.19 7.72
C ALA A 79 4.81 -0.98 7.39
N PHE A 80 5.46 -0.42 8.40
CA PHE A 80 6.46 0.64 8.24
C PHE A 80 7.86 0.07 8.47
N SER A 81 8.83 0.45 7.64
CA SER A 81 10.23 0.05 7.79
C SER A 81 11.17 1.09 7.23
N ASP A 82 12.22 1.41 8.00
CA ASP A 82 13.36 2.22 7.54
C ASP A 82 14.43 1.36 6.83
N LYS A 83 14.17 0.06 6.64
CA LYS A 83 15.11 -0.92 6.06
C LYS A 83 14.62 -1.59 4.78
N LEU A 84 13.45 -1.22 4.25
CA LEU A 84 12.92 -1.85 3.04
C LEU A 84 13.81 -1.58 1.80
N GLY A 85 14.51 -0.45 1.76
CA GLY A 85 15.55 -0.20 0.75
C GLY A 85 15.04 0.06 -0.67
N VAL A 86 13.73 0.27 -0.84
CA VAL A 86 13.13 0.70 -2.11
C VAL A 86 12.50 2.09 -1.99
N THR A 87 12.40 2.80 -3.12
CA THR A 87 11.86 4.17 -3.18
C THR A 87 10.33 4.21 -3.33
N PHE A 88 9.65 3.09 -3.07
CA PHE A 88 8.20 2.94 -3.16
C PHE A 88 7.71 1.90 -2.13
N ASN A 89 6.45 1.97 -1.71
CA ASN A 89 5.79 1.07 -0.79
C ASN A 89 5.21 -0.09 -1.61
N LEU A 90 5.00 -1.18 -0.91
CA LEU A 90 4.44 -2.39 -1.48
C LEU A 90 3.02 -2.57 -0.95
N LEU A 91 2.08 -2.84 -1.85
CA LEU A 91 0.78 -3.34 -1.45
C LEU A 91 0.89 -4.83 -1.22
N GLY A 92 0.53 -5.25 -0.01
CA GLY A 92 0.57 -6.64 0.41
C GLY A 92 -0.75 -7.37 0.18
N ARG A 93 -0.68 -8.70 0.28
CA ARG A 93 -1.88 -9.55 0.24
C ARG A 93 -2.84 -9.27 1.40
N MET A 94 -2.29 -9.07 2.60
CA MET A 94 -3.08 -8.78 3.79
C MET A 94 -3.63 -7.36 3.73
N GLY A 95 -4.94 -7.22 3.90
CA GLY A 95 -5.65 -5.95 3.94
C GLY A 95 -6.04 -5.38 2.58
N ILE A 96 -5.28 -5.62 1.51
CA ILE A 96 -5.61 -5.12 0.16
C ILE A 96 -6.10 -6.25 -0.75
N PHE A 97 -5.27 -7.25 -1.06
CA PHE A 97 -5.64 -8.28 -2.06
C PHE A 97 -6.62 -9.34 -1.52
N ASP A 98 -6.88 -9.35 -0.21
CA ASP A 98 -7.97 -10.10 0.41
C ASP A 98 -9.32 -9.36 0.31
N ARG A 99 -9.32 -8.05 0.06
CA ARG A 99 -10.51 -7.21 -0.10
C ARG A 99 -10.83 -6.85 -1.54
N PHE A 100 -9.82 -6.80 -2.40
CA PHE A 100 -9.98 -6.42 -3.80
C PHE A 100 -9.44 -7.50 -4.71
N LYS A 101 -10.20 -7.81 -5.75
CA LYS A 101 -9.64 -8.39 -6.96
C LYS A 101 -8.89 -7.29 -7.69
N VAL A 102 -7.57 -7.43 -7.75
CA VAL A 102 -6.68 -6.50 -8.45
C VAL A 102 -6.25 -7.08 -9.78
N CYS A 103 -6.48 -6.34 -10.87
CA CYS A 103 -6.10 -6.73 -12.22
C CYS A 103 -5.09 -5.75 -12.83
N PHE A 104 -4.02 -6.29 -13.40
CA PHE A 104 -3.01 -5.55 -14.14
C PHE A 104 -3.26 -5.75 -15.64
N ASN A 105 -3.44 -4.68 -16.38
CA ASN A 105 -3.55 -4.71 -17.83
C ASN A 105 -2.45 -3.86 -18.45
N ASP A 106 -1.28 -4.47 -18.64
CA ASP A 106 -0.08 -3.79 -19.16
C ASP A 106 -0.28 -3.24 -20.57
N ARG A 107 -1.06 -3.94 -21.42
CA ARG A 107 -1.36 -3.49 -22.77
C ARG A 107 -2.10 -2.14 -22.78
N GLN A 108 -2.98 -1.94 -21.80
CA GLN A 108 -3.73 -0.70 -21.64
C GLN A 108 -3.08 0.27 -20.64
N GLY A 109 -2.07 -0.18 -19.89
CA GLY A 109 -1.42 0.58 -18.82
C GLY A 109 -2.40 0.95 -17.71
N VAL A 110 -3.24 0.00 -17.28
CA VAL A 110 -4.24 0.23 -16.23
C VAL A 110 -4.24 -0.86 -15.16
N LEU A 111 -4.47 -0.43 -13.93
CA LEU A 111 -4.78 -1.23 -12.76
C LEU A 111 -6.28 -1.13 -12.48
N THR A 112 -6.89 -2.22 -12.07
CA THR A 112 -8.31 -2.26 -11.73
C THR A 112 -8.50 -2.91 -10.37
N PHE A 113 -9.23 -2.23 -9.48
CA PHE A 113 -9.58 -2.70 -8.14
C PHE A 113 -11.08 -2.94 -8.08
N GLU A 114 -11.48 -4.20 -7.93
CA GLU A 114 -12.87 -4.61 -7.78
C GLU A 114 -13.07 -5.11 -6.35
N ALA A 115 -13.88 -4.41 -5.55
CA ALA A 115 -14.19 -4.81 -4.19
C ALA A 115 -14.84 -6.21 -4.19
N LEU A 116 -14.32 -7.10 -3.36
CA LEU A 116 -14.91 -8.40 -3.13
C LEU A 116 -16.09 -8.22 -2.18
N ALA A 117 -17.24 -8.81 -2.52
CA ALA A 117 -18.38 -8.82 -1.62
C ALA A 117 -17.97 -9.46 -0.29
N SER A 118 -18.34 -8.83 0.83
CA SER A 118 -18.18 -9.43 2.16
C SER A 118 -19.00 -10.73 2.19
N GLN A 119 -18.34 -11.85 2.49
CA GLN A 119 -19.03 -13.11 2.80
C GLN A 119 -19.67 -13.04 4.18
#